data_AF-A0A4Y7QMZ4-F1
#
_entry.id   AF-A0A4Y7QMZ4-F1
#
_cell.length_a   1.000
_cell.length_b   1.000
_cell.length_c   1.000
_cell.angle_alpha   90.00
_cell.angle_beta   90.00
_cell.angle_gamma   90.00
#
_symmetry.space_group_name_H-M   'P 1'
#
loop_
_entity.id
_entity.type
_entity.pdbx_description
1 polymer ?
#
loop_
_entity_poly.entity_id
_entity_poly.type
_entity_poly.pdbx_seq_one_letter_code
_entity_poly.pdbx_strand_id
1 'polypeptide(L)'
;MSSPLAHYESFLLNNGSTISTLESSLRSLTWFLPGRFKDAELASEALSASLNLMSLYHDTLLSRILRSDPKFKPLIPPSAHTRYTRAWAEKDVRYKWAARLLEILRFIELVVEMSLRRKASPKNRWRAIILIEIIKAYLRLTIVTITRRPILSPPIPERDIDPATIPTSSNASSPTLAPSSSYSSSPPSTPKHLQNNHISLDTANMLLTPPPPLQSDSPVEDYLLPKALSSSSVKSPTSLIRPLSTPKDWLSEIVYIARPLIYVAALGMKYEATNPLVVSLSLELLSRHLRRTPPASSALERAEYARRDRDILWYIFRGSIWKSFTRPKLEAFANKTSHAPLLGLISAFIKDWVPLIDEYYYYTAT
;
A
#
# COMPACT_ATOMS: atom_id res chain seq x y z
N MET A 1 17.49 21.37 -30.43
CA MET A 1 16.66 20.15 -30.56
C MET A 1 16.38 19.66 -29.14
N SER A 2 15.12 19.58 -28.71
CA SER A 2 14.78 19.06 -27.38
C SER A 2 15.27 17.62 -27.25
N SER A 3 15.83 17.25 -26.10
CA SER A 3 16.27 15.88 -25.84
C SER A 3 15.08 14.91 -25.96
N PRO A 4 15.31 13.64 -26.36
CA PRO A 4 14.23 12.64 -26.44
C PRO A 4 13.51 12.46 -25.09
N LEU A 5 14.23 12.68 -23.99
CA LEU A 5 13.68 12.68 -22.64
C LEU A 5 12.68 13.82 -22.43
N ALA A 6 13.01 15.06 -22.85
CA ALA A 6 12.07 16.18 -22.74
C ALA A 6 10.82 16.00 -23.61
N HIS A 7 10.96 15.34 -24.77
CA HIS A 7 9.81 14.98 -25.60
C HIS A 7 8.90 13.95 -24.89
N TYR A 8 9.51 12.95 -24.26
CA TYR A 8 8.77 11.98 -23.46
C TYR A 8 8.08 12.61 -22.24
N GLU A 9 8.77 13.52 -21.52
CA GLU A 9 8.20 14.26 -20.39
C GLU A 9 6.97 15.07 -20.80
N SER A 10 7.07 15.85 -21.88
CA SER A 10 5.94 16.62 -22.40
C SER A 10 4.79 15.72 -22.89
N PHE A 11 5.09 14.59 -23.53
CA PHE A 11 4.09 13.60 -23.92
C PHE A 11 3.36 13.03 -22.69
N LEU A 12 4.07 12.68 -21.63
CA LEU A 12 3.48 12.15 -20.40
C LEU A 12 2.54 13.16 -19.72
N LEU A 13 2.94 14.42 -19.63
CA LEU A 13 2.12 15.47 -19.01
C LEU A 13 0.84 15.72 -19.80
N ASN A 14 0.93 15.74 -21.13
CA ASN A 14 -0.21 16.00 -21.99
C ASN A 14 -1.18 14.81 -22.07
N ASN A 15 -0.70 13.59 -21.86
CA ASN A 15 -1.48 12.36 -22.00
C ASN A 15 -1.64 11.58 -20.68
N GLY A 16 -1.47 12.23 -19.52
CA GLY A 16 -1.44 11.56 -18.22
C GLY A 16 -2.69 10.74 -17.91
N SER A 17 -3.88 11.25 -18.23
CA SER A 17 -5.16 10.54 -18.05
C SER A 17 -5.29 9.32 -18.97
N THR A 18 -4.90 9.46 -20.23
CA THR A 18 -4.88 8.36 -21.21
C THR A 18 -3.93 7.25 -20.77
N ILE A 19 -2.74 7.60 -20.29
CA ILE A 19 -1.74 6.62 -19.82
C ILE A 19 -2.23 5.88 -18.58
N SER A 20 -2.84 6.59 -17.62
CA SER A 20 -3.41 5.96 -16.43
C SER A 20 -4.58 5.03 -16.78
N THR A 21 -5.39 5.39 -17.78
CA THR A 21 -6.47 4.53 -18.30
C THR A 21 -5.91 3.29 -19.00
N LEU A 22 -4.86 3.44 -19.81
CA LEU A 22 -4.17 2.33 -20.46
C LEU A 22 -3.53 1.39 -19.43
N GLU A 23 -2.86 1.93 -18.41
CA GLU A 23 -2.28 1.16 -17.32
C GLU A 23 -3.37 0.33 -16.60
N SER A 24 -4.49 0.96 -16.26
CA SER A 24 -5.62 0.31 -15.59
C SER A 24 -6.26 -0.77 -16.46
N SER A 25 -6.39 -0.51 -17.76
CA SER A 25 -6.93 -1.46 -18.74
C SER A 25 -6.01 -2.66 -18.93
N LEU A 26 -4.70 -2.43 -19.08
CA LEU A 26 -3.71 -3.49 -19.18
C LEU A 26 -3.63 -4.32 -17.91
N ARG A 27 -3.68 -3.68 -16.72
CA ARG A 27 -3.73 -4.38 -15.44
C ARG A 27 -4.98 -5.25 -15.33
N SER A 28 -6.12 -4.77 -15.79
CA SER A 28 -7.37 -5.55 -15.82
C SER A 28 -7.26 -6.73 -16.80
N LEU A 29 -6.63 -6.52 -17.97
CA LEU A 29 -6.39 -7.58 -18.95
C LEU A 29 -5.51 -8.70 -18.39
N THR A 30 -4.55 -8.37 -17.53
CA THR A 30 -3.69 -9.37 -16.88
C THR A 30 -4.48 -10.42 -16.10
N TRP A 31 -5.60 -10.05 -15.48
CA TRP A 31 -6.44 -10.99 -14.72
C TRP A 31 -7.14 -12.03 -15.58
N PHE A 32 -7.27 -11.80 -16.89
CA PHE A 32 -7.95 -12.71 -17.82
C PHE A 32 -7.01 -13.68 -18.54
N LEU A 33 -5.69 -13.50 -18.42
CA LEU A 33 -4.71 -14.37 -19.06
C LEU A 33 -4.48 -15.72 -18.34
N PRO A 34 -4.46 -15.80 -17.00
CA PRO A 34 -4.22 -17.06 -16.29
C PRO A 34 -5.19 -18.15 -16.72
N GLY A 35 -4.68 -19.38 -16.92
CA GLY A 35 -5.49 -20.56 -17.26
C GLY A 35 -5.72 -20.81 -18.76
N ARG A 36 -5.51 -19.84 -19.66
CA ARG A 36 -5.77 -20.05 -21.11
C ARG A 36 -4.58 -20.63 -21.89
N PHE A 37 -3.34 -20.40 -21.44
CA PHE A 37 -2.14 -20.99 -22.05
C PHE A 37 -1.21 -21.55 -20.98
N LYS A 38 -0.44 -22.60 -21.31
CA LYS A 38 0.52 -23.24 -20.38
C LYS A 38 1.58 -22.27 -19.85
N ASP A 39 1.92 -21.25 -20.64
CA ASP A 39 2.87 -20.18 -20.27
C ASP A 39 2.21 -18.85 -19.93
N ALA A 40 0.87 -18.80 -19.97
CA ALA A 40 0.13 -17.56 -19.72
C ALA A 40 0.34 -17.03 -18.31
N GLU A 41 0.48 -17.91 -17.32
CA GLU A 41 0.68 -17.52 -15.92
C GLU A 41 1.94 -16.67 -15.77
N LEU A 42 3.11 -17.18 -16.18
CA LEU A 42 4.37 -16.44 -16.15
C LEU A 42 4.32 -15.17 -16.99
N ALA A 43 3.71 -15.22 -18.18
CA ALA A 43 3.62 -14.06 -19.07
C ALA A 43 2.72 -12.96 -18.46
N SER A 44 1.61 -13.34 -17.84
CA SER A 44 0.68 -12.42 -17.19
C SER A 44 1.33 -11.76 -15.97
N GLU A 45 2.04 -12.53 -15.14
CA GLU A 45 2.77 -11.99 -13.99
C GLU A 45 3.94 -11.10 -14.43
N ALA A 46 4.67 -11.48 -15.49
CA ALA A 46 5.73 -10.64 -16.05
C ALA A 46 5.17 -9.32 -16.60
N LEU A 47 3.99 -9.35 -17.23
CA LEU A 47 3.30 -8.15 -17.70
C LEU A 47 2.87 -7.29 -16.50
N SER A 48 2.29 -7.88 -15.45
CA SER A 48 1.94 -7.19 -14.20
C SER A 48 3.15 -6.50 -13.58
N ALA A 49 4.26 -7.22 -13.41
CA ALA A 49 5.51 -6.69 -12.87
C ALA A 49 6.05 -5.54 -13.74
N SER A 50 6.01 -5.69 -15.06
CA SER A 50 6.44 -4.65 -16.01
C SER A 50 5.57 -3.40 -15.92
N LEU A 51 4.25 -3.55 -15.80
CA LEU A 51 3.33 -2.44 -15.59
C LEU A 51 3.66 -1.71 -14.28
N ASN A 52 3.81 -2.43 -13.17
CA ASN A 52 4.11 -1.81 -11.88
C ASN A 52 5.47 -1.08 -11.88
N LEU A 53 6.48 -1.60 -12.57
CA LEU A 53 7.75 -0.90 -12.78
C LEU A 53 7.59 0.35 -13.64
N MET A 54 6.76 0.29 -14.68
CA MET A 54 6.44 1.45 -15.51
C MET A 54 5.71 2.53 -14.70
N SER A 55 4.72 2.14 -13.88
CA SER A 55 4.00 3.06 -12.98
C SER A 55 4.96 3.73 -12.00
N LEU A 56 5.87 2.95 -11.39
CA LEU A 56 6.90 3.48 -10.50
C LEU A 56 7.81 4.49 -11.23
N TYR A 57 8.18 4.21 -12.47
CA TYR A 57 8.96 5.14 -13.29
C TYR A 57 8.19 6.43 -13.58
N HIS A 58 6.93 6.33 -14.01
CA HIS A 58 6.05 7.48 -14.26
C HIS A 58 5.87 8.33 -13.01
N ASP A 59 5.67 7.72 -11.84
CA ASP A 59 5.55 8.42 -10.57
C ASP A 59 6.82 9.20 -10.22
N THR A 60 7.99 8.61 -10.47
CA THR A 60 9.26 9.29 -10.21
C THR A 60 9.52 10.44 -11.18
N LEU A 61 9.07 10.31 -12.42
CA LEU A 61 9.22 11.35 -13.44
C LEU A 61 8.25 12.50 -13.19
N LEU A 62 6.98 12.18 -12.96
CA LEU A 62 5.94 13.16 -12.64
C LEU A 62 6.27 13.93 -11.36
N SER A 63 6.68 13.23 -10.30
CA SER A 63 7.09 13.89 -9.06
C SER A 63 8.32 14.78 -9.21
N ARG A 64 9.19 14.53 -10.19
CA ARG A 64 10.33 15.41 -10.51
C ARG A 64 9.86 16.66 -11.25
N ILE A 65 9.02 16.51 -12.27
CA ILE A 65 8.52 17.61 -13.10
C ILE A 65 7.67 18.58 -12.29
N LEU A 66 6.72 18.06 -11.51
CA LEU A 66 5.82 18.89 -10.70
C LEU A 66 6.55 19.73 -9.65
N ARG A 67 7.75 19.33 -9.25
CA ARG A 67 8.60 20.12 -8.35
C ARG A 67 9.38 21.21 -9.07
N SER A 68 9.79 20.95 -10.31
CA SER A 68 10.45 21.97 -11.12
C SER A 68 9.48 23.06 -11.55
N ASP A 69 8.17 22.79 -11.58
CA ASP A 69 7.16 23.78 -11.89
C ASP A 69 6.68 24.53 -10.62
N PRO A 70 7.07 25.81 -10.42
CA PRO A 70 6.65 26.60 -9.25
C PRO A 70 5.15 26.92 -9.24
N LYS A 71 4.43 26.72 -10.35
CA LYS A 71 2.99 26.99 -10.45
C LYS A 71 2.14 25.83 -9.93
N PHE A 72 2.71 24.64 -9.80
CA PHE A 72 1.95 23.48 -9.36
C PHE A 72 1.78 23.47 -7.84
N LYS A 73 0.54 23.74 -7.39
CA LYS A 73 0.12 23.51 -6.00
C LYS A 73 -0.92 22.39 -6.00
N PRO A 74 -0.66 21.25 -5.33
CA PRO A 74 -1.64 20.17 -5.29
C PRO A 74 -2.90 20.64 -4.57
N LEU A 75 -4.07 20.35 -5.14
CA LEU A 75 -5.38 20.69 -4.56
C LEU A 75 -5.62 19.96 -3.23
N ILE A 76 -5.11 18.73 -3.12
CA ILE A 76 -5.22 17.88 -1.94
C ILE A 76 -3.85 17.80 -1.26
N PRO A 77 -3.74 18.06 0.05
CA PRO A 77 -2.47 17.90 0.76
C PRO A 77 -2.02 16.43 0.70
N PRO A 78 -0.72 16.16 0.47
CA PRO A 78 -0.21 14.80 0.42
C PRO A 78 -0.44 14.06 1.74
N SER A 79 -0.60 12.74 1.65
CA SER A 79 -0.84 11.91 2.83
C SER A 79 0.31 12.02 3.84
N ALA A 80 0.04 11.77 5.13
CA ALA A 80 1.09 11.79 6.16
C ALA A 80 2.22 10.80 5.87
N HIS A 81 1.87 9.64 5.29
CA HIS A 81 2.81 8.62 4.84
C HIS A 81 3.71 9.16 3.71
N THR A 82 3.11 9.69 2.66
CA THR A 82 3.82 10.28 1.51
C THR A 82 4.71 11.44 1.92
N ARG A 83 4.26 12.31 2.84
CA ARG A 83 5.09 13.40 3.40
C ARG A 83 6.33 12.86 4.11
N TYR A 84 6.16 11.84 4.94
CA TYR A 84 7.26 11.23 5.70
C TYR A 84 8.29 10.56 4.79
N THR A 85 7.86 9.63 3.93
CA THR A 85 8.75 8.85 3.07
C THR A 85 9.46 9.72 2.04
N ARG A 86 8.77 10.76 1.54
CA ARG A 86 9.35 11.76 0.64
C ARG A 86 10.47 12.56 1.30
N ALA A 87 10.24 13.05 2.53
CA ALA A 87 11.26 13.82 3.25
C ALA A 87 12.54 13.00 3.48
N TRP A 88 12.42 11.70 3.74
CA TRP A 88 13.58 10.80 3.88
C TRP A 88 14.25 10.48 2.55
N ALA A 89 13.48 10.29 1.48
CA ALA A 89 14.02 10.08 0.14
C ALA A 89 14.78 11.30 -0.41
N GLU A 90 14.44 12.50 0.04
CA GLU A 90 15.17 13.73 -0.28
C GLU A 90 16.41 13.93 0.58
N LYS A 91 16.31 13.60 1.86
CA LYS A 91 17.41 13.77 2.82
C LYS A 91 18.59 12.84 2.51
N ASP A 92 18.30 11.56 2.22
CA ASP A 92 19.32 10.53 2.10
C ASP A 92 19.21 9.74 0.78
N VAL A 93 20.24 9.85 -0.06
CA VAL A 93 20.32 9.12 -1.34
C VAL A 93 20.31 7.60 -1.14
N ARG A 94 20.94 7.12 -0.06
CA ARG A 94 20.94 5.69 0.30
C ARG A 94 19.54 5.19 0.63
N TYR A 95 18.76 5.96 1.40
CA TYR A 95 17.37 5.63 1.69
C TYR A 95 16.55 5.57 0.41
N LYS A 96 16.69 6.58 -0.46
CA LYS A 96 15.97 6.65 -1.74
C LYS A 96 16.18 5.40 -2.60
N TRP A 97 17.43 4.96 -2.76
CA TRP A 97 17.74 3.77 -3.56
C TRP A 97 17.36 2.48 -2.84
N ALA A 98 17.55 2.39 -1.52
CA ALA A 98 17.14 1.21 -0.76
C ALA A 98 15.62 0.99 -0.80
N ALA A 99 14.83 2.05 -0.62
CA ALA A 99 13.37 1.99 -0.71
C ALA A 99 12.89 1.61 -2.12
N ARG A 100 13.50 2.19 -3.16
CA ARG A 100 13.19 1.84 -4.57
C ARG A 100 13.54 0.39 -4.89
N LEU A 101 14.72 -0.08 -4.47
CA LEU A 101 15.13 -1.45 -4.74
C LEU A 101 14.24 -2.45 -3.99
N LEU A 102 13.81 -2.15 -2.76
CA LEU A 102 12.87 -2.98 -2.02
C LEU A 102 11.52 -3.09 -2.76
N GLU A 103 11.05 -1.98 -3.31
CA GLU A 103 9.82 -1.94 -4.09
C GLU A 103 9.94 -2.71 -5.41
N ILE A 104 11.05 -2.53 -6.14
CA ILE A 104 11.32 -3.28 -7.37
C ILE A 104 11.37 -4.78 -7.07
N LEU A 105 12.04 -5.19 -5.98
CA LEU A 105 12.09 -6.57 -5.54
C LEU A 105 10.69 -7.13 -5.30
N ARG A 106 9.80 -6.36 -4.65
CA ARG A 106 8.40 -6.75 -4.40
C ARG A 106 7.64 -7.07 -5.70
N PHE A 107 7.88 -6.30 -6.76
CA PHE A 107 7.22 -6.51 -8.06
C PHE A 107 7.77 -7.69 -8.84
N ILE A 108 9.09 -7.94 -8.78
CA ILE A 108 9.73 -8.99 -9.57
C ILE A 108 9.80 -10.35 -8.86
N GLU A 109 9.62 -10.41 -7.55
CA GLU A 109 9.84 -11.61 -6.74
C GLU A 109 9.07 -12.83 -7.25
N LEU A 110 7.77 -12.67 -7.53
CA LEU A 110 6.93 -13.74 -8.05
C LEU A 110 7.42 -14.24 -9.42
N VAL A 111 7.75 -13.32 -10.33
CA VAL A 111 8.24 -13.64 -11.68
C VAL A 111 9.58 -14.38 -11.61
N VAL A 112 10.46 -13.96 -10.70
CA VAL A 112 11.74 -14.62 -10.46
C VAL A 112 11.51 -16.02 -9.90
N GLU A 113 10.60 -16.20 -8.95
CA GLU A 113 10.28 -17.50 -8.38
C GLU A 113 9.69 -18.46 -9.43
N MET A 114 8.72 -18.00 -10.23
CA MET A 114 8.15 -18.76 -11.35
C MET A 114 9.21 -19.15 -12.37
N SER A 115 10.13 -18.23 -12.69
CA SER A 115 11.24 -18.48 -13.62
C SER A 115 12.22 -19.52 -13.09
N LEU A 116 12.58 -19.44 -11.79
CA LEU A 116 13.46 -20.38 -11.12
C LEU A 116 12.84 -21.77 -11.05
N ARG A 117 11.53 -21.88 -10.81
CA ARG A 117 10.85 -23.18 -10.76
C ARG A 117 10.91 -23.92 -12.10
N ARG A 118 10.89 -23.19 -13.22
CA ARG A 118 10.96 -23.77 -14.58
C ARG A 118 12.38 -24.17 -14.99
N LYS A 119 13.38 -23.39 -14.60
CA LYS A 119 14.77 -23.52 -15.12
C LYS A 119 15.77 -24.12 -14.12
N ALA A 120 15.51 -24.03 -12.82
CA ALA A 120 16.48 -24.38 -11.78
C ALA A 120 16.12 -25.66 -11.03
N SER A 121 17.15 -26.33 -10.50
CA SER A 121 16.99 -27.45 -9.58
C SER A 121 16.32 -26.99 -8.27
N PRO A 122 15.64 -27.89 -7.53
CA PRO A 122 14.95 -27.51 -6.29
C PRO A 122 15.90 -26.91 -5.24
N LYS A 123 17.15 -27.39 -5.18
CA LYS A 123 18.19 -26.86 -4.29
C LYS A 123 18.56 -25.42 -4.65
N ASN A 124 18.76 -25.14 -5.95
CA ASN A 124 19.12 -23.80 -6.42
C ASN A 124 17.96 -22.82 -6.29
N ARG A 125 16.72 -23.28 -6.49
CA ARG A 125 15.51 -22.47 -6.25
C ARG A 125 15.46 -21.96 -4.81
N TRP A 126 15.62 -22.84 -3.81
CA TRP A 126 15.60 -22.42 -2.41
C TRP A 126 16.77 -21.51 -2.04
N ARG A 127 17.98 -21.75 -2.57
CA ARG A 127 19.13 -20.85 -2.38
C ARG A 127 18.84 -19.45 -2.92
N ALA A 128 18.19 -19.34 -4.08
CA ALA A 128 17.83 -18.06 -4.68
C ALA A 128 16.73 -17.33 -3.89
N ILE A 129 15.71 -18.04 -3.39
CA ILE A 129 14.67 -17.44 -2.53
C ILE A 129 15.30 -16.91 -1.22
N ILE A 130 16.18 -17.69 -0.59
CA ILE A 130 16.93 -17.26 0.60
C ILE A 130 17.76 -16.01 0.29
N LEU A 131 18.47 -15.99 -0.84
CA LEU A 131 19.27 -14.83 -1.26
C LEU A 131 18.42 -13.57 -1.44
N ILE A 132 17.23 -13.70 -2.06
CA ILE A 132 16.28 -12.59 -2.22
C ILE A 132 15.83 -12.07 -0.86
N GLU A 133 15.51 -12.94 0.10
CA GLU A 133 15.14 -12.52 1.46
C GLU A 133 16.31 -11.89 2.23
N ILE A 134 17.54 -12.37 2.04
CA ILE A 134 18.75 -11.73 2.61
C ILE A 134 18.89 -10.31 2.07
N ILE A 135 18.73 -10.12 0.76
CA ILE A 135 18.80 -8.80 0.13
C ILE A 135 17.70 -7.89 0.69
N LYS A 136 16.44 -8.37 0.77
CA LYS A 136 15.33 -7.62 1.37
C LYS A 136 15.62 -7.24 2.82
N ALA A 137 16.10 -8.16 3.64
CA ALA A 137 16.44 -7.92 5.05
C ALA A 137 17.55 -6.87 5.18
N TYR A 138 18.60 -6.96 4.34
CA TYR A 138 19.70 -6.00 4.30
C TYR A 138 19.21 -4.58 3.93
N LEU A 139 18.33 -4.47 2.93
CA LEU A 139 17.75 -3.18 2.52
C LEU A 139 16.86 -2.58 3.62
N ARG A 140 16.01 -3.39 4.26
CA ARG A 140 15.18 -2.96 5.40
C ARG A 140 16.04 -2.51 6.58
N LEU A 141 17.13 -3.22 6.89
CA LEU A 141 18.07 -2.84 7.94
C LEU A 141 18.80 -1.54 7.60
N THR A 142 19.19 -1.35 6.33
CA THR A 142 19.79 -0.09 5.86
C THR A 142 18.82 1.08 6.04
N ILE A 143 17.53 0.89 5.75
CA ILE A 143 16.50 1.90 5.97
C ILE A 143 16.35 2.24 7.47
N VAL A 144 16.28 1.24 8.34
CA VAL A 144 16.13 1.46 9.79
C VAL A 144 17.39 2.11 10.39
N THR A 145 18.58 1.75 9.95
CA THR A 145 19.83 2.36 10.45
C THR A 145 19.98 3.82 10.06
N ILE A 146 19.53 4.21 8.86
CA ILE A 146 19.51 5.61 8.40
C ILE A 146 18.45 6.41 9.15
N THR A 147 17.22 5.91 9.19
CA THR A 147 16.08 6.66 9.76
C THR A 147 16.07 6.65 11.29
N ARG A 148 16.70 5.64 11.91
CA ARG A 148 16.61 5.29 13.34
C ARG A 148 15.17 5.22 13.83
N ARG A 149 14.25 4.76 12.98
CA ARG A 149 12.80 4.75 13.20
C ARG A 149 12.21 3.41 12.74
N PRO A 150 11.01 3.03 13.22
CA PRO A 150 10.28 1.90 12.67
C PRO A 150 10.18 1.98 11.15
N ILE A 151 10.36 0.85 10.46
CA ILE A 151 10.19 0.81 9.01
C ILE A 151 8.71 0.98 8.65
N LEU A 152 8.43 1.82 7.66
CA LEU A 152 7.10 1.94 7.07
C LEU A 152 7.00 1.05 5.84
N SER A 153 5.82 0.45 5.68
CA SER A 153 5.48 -0.30 4.48
C SER A 153 4.35 0.44 3.75
N PRO A 154 4.47 0.73 2.43
CA PRO A 154 5.69 0.67 1.62
C PRO A 154 6.72 1.77 2.01
N PRO A 155 8.04 1.59 1.82
CA PRO A 155 9.03 2.61 2.19
C PRO A 155 9.11 3.79 1.20
N ILE A 156 8.33 3.73 0.12
CA ILE A 156 8.28 4.73 -0.94
C ILE A 156 7.05 5.65 -0.79
N PRO A 157 7.10 6.88 -1.32
CA PRO A 157 5.92 7.75 -1.39
C PRO A 157 4.82 7.10 -2.22
N GLU A 158 3.58 7.15 -1.72
CA GLU A 158 2.43 6.65 -2.45
C GLU A 158 2.02 7.64 -3.55
N ARG A 159 1.39 7.11 -4.60
CA ARG A 159 0.89 7.89 -5.74
C ARG A 159 -0.38 8.62 -5.33
N ASP A 160 -0.20 9.81 -4.74
CA ASP A 160 -1.31 10.68 -4.31
C ASP A 160 -1.78 11.65 -5.41
N ILE A 161 -1.11 11.70 -6.57
CA ILE A 161 -1.40 12.66 -7.64
C ILE A 161 -2.36 12.01 -8.63
N ASP A 162 -3.57 12.56 -8.71
CA ASP A 162 -4.49 12.25 -9.78
C ASP A 162 -4.01 12.94 -11.08
N PRO A 163 -3.67 12.19 -12.15
CA PRO A 163 -3.26 12.77 -13.41
C PRO A 163 -4.31 13.71 -14.03
N ALA A 164 -5.59 13.58 -13.66
CA ALA A 164 -6.65 14.49 -14.11
C ALA A 164 -6.57 15.90 -13.48
N THR A 165 -5.80 16.06 -12.40
CA THR A 165 -5.63 17.34 -11.69
C THR A 165 -4.42 18.14 -12.13
N ILE A 166 -3.61 17.60 -13.05
CA ILE A 166 -2.46 18.31 -13.61
C ILE A 166 -3.00 19.33 -14.62
N PRO A 167 -2.75 20.65 -14.43
CA PRO A 167 -3.19 21.65 -15.39
C PRO A 167 -2.48 21.40 -16.72
N THR A 168 -3.23 20.94 -17.72
CA THR A 168 -2.71 20.83 -19.08
C THR A 168 -2.44 22.24 -19.60
N SER A 169 -1.20 22.53 -19.97
CA SER A 169 -0.85 23.73 -20.72
C SER A 169 -1.44 23.62 -22.12
N SER A 170 -2.74 23.85 -22.24
CA SER A 170 -3.45 23.82 -23.50
C SER A 170 -3.91 25.23 -23.85
N ASN A 171 -3.19 25.83 -24.81
CA ASN A 171 -3.75 26.79 -25.77
C ASN A 171 -4.76 26.10 -26.72
N ALA A 172 -5.41 25.02 -26.29
CA ALA A 172 -6.46 24.36 -27.04
C ALA A 172 -7.78 24.88 -26.47
N SER A 173 -8.38 25.79 -27.22
CA SER A 173 -9.78 26.16 -27.13
C SER A 173 -10.64 24.90 -27.12
N SER A 174 -10.98 24.42 -25.93
CA SER A 174 -12.14 23.55 -25.76
C SER A 174 -13.38 24.34 -26.23
N PRO A 175 -14.21 23.80 -27.14
CA PRO A 175 -15.39 24.50 -27.64
C PRO A 175 -16.56 24.45 -26.64
N THR A 176 -16.27 24.35 -25.35
CA THR A 176 -17.29 24.30 -24.30
C THR A 176 -16.80 25.07 -23.07
N LEU A 177 -16.35 26.30 -23.30
CA LEU A 177 -16.15 27.30 -22.25
C LEU A 177 -17.44 28.10 -22.11
N ALA A 178 -18.16 27.86 -21.02
CA ALA A 178 -18.96 28.92 -20.42
C ALA A 178 -17.98 30.00 -19.93
N PRO A 179 -18.19 31.29 -20.23
CA PRO A 179 -17.21 32.33 -19.99
C PRO A 179 -17.08 32.62 -18.49
N SER A 180 -15.83 32.93 -18.13
CA SER A 180 -15.38 33.50 -16.86
C SER A 180 -16.31 34.59 -16.32
N SER A 181 -16.75 34.46 -15.07
CA SER A 181 -17.19 35.61 -14.27
C SER A 181 -16.19 35.88 -13.16
N SER A 182 -15.51 37.00 -13.35
CA SER A 182 -14.89 37.89 -12.38
C SER A 182 -15.51 37.83 -10.98
N TYR A 183 -14.65 37.97 -9.97
CA TYR A 183 -15.00 38.27 -8.59
C TYR A 183 -16.06 39.37 -8.51
N SER A 184 -17.29 38.98 -8.19
CA SER A 184 -18.29 39.86 -7.60
C SER A 184 -18.74 39.22 -6.30
N SER A 185 -18.63 40.00 -5.23
CA SER A 185 -18.99 39.67 -3.86
C SER A 185 -20.50 39.48 -3.72
N SER A 186 -20.97 38.24 -3.82
CA SER A 186 -22.18 37.74 -3.15
C SER A 186 -22.19 36.21 -3.21
N PRO A 187 -22.57 35.48 -2.13
CA PRO A 187 -22.67 34.03 -2.19
C PRO A 187 -23.83 33.63 -3.12
N PRO A 188 -23.67 32.61 -3.97
CA PRO A 188 -24.75 32.15 -4.84
C PRO A 188 -25.91 31.61 -4.01
N SER A 189 -27.14 32.05 -4.32
CA SER A 189 -28.35 31.58 -3.65
C SER A 189 -28.54 30.08 -3.88
N THR A 190 -28.83 29.34 -2.80
CA THR A 190 -29.10 27.91 -2.84
C THR A 190 -30.25 27.61 -3.81
N PRO A 191 -30.08 26.72 -4.80
CA PRO A 191 -31.13 26.37 -5.75
C PRO A 191 -32.34 25.77 -5.02
N LYS A 192 -33.55 26.15 -5.45
CA LYS A 192 -34.83 25.93 -4.74
C LYS A 192 -35.11 24.48 -4.31
N HIS A 193 -34.56 23.49 -5.00
CA HIS A 193 -34.76 22.07 -4.68
C HIS A 193 -33.81 21.54 -3.59
N LEU A 194 -32.79 22.32 -3.20
CA LEU A 194 -31.87 22.03 -2.08
C LEU A 194 -32.18 22.90 -0.85
N GLN A 195 -33.25 23.71 -0.89
CA GLN A 195 -33.74 24.38 0.30
C GLN A 195 -34.36 23.30 1.20
N ASN A 196 -33.57 22.84 2.16
CA ASN A 196 -34.05 21.95 3.21
C ASN A 196 -35.18 22.66 3.98
N ASN A 197 -36.28 21.97 4.23
CA ASN A 197 -37.40 22.53 4.98
C ASN A 197 -36.90 23.00 6.35
N HIS A 198 -36.75 24.31 6.53
CA HIS A 198 -36.54 24.92 7.84
C HIS A 198 -37.86 24.83 8.61
N ILE A 199 -38.15 23.63 9.13
CA ILE A 199 -39.06 23.53 10.27
C ILE A 199 -38.25 24.07 11.44
N SER A 200 -38.65 25.24 11.93
CA SER A 200 -38.16 25.74 13.21
C SER A 200 -38.43 24.66 14.26
N LEU A 201 -37.37 24.08 14.82
CA LEU A 201 -37.47 23.31 16.05
C LEU A 201 -38.00 24.29 17.11
N ASP A 202 -39.28 24.18 17.45
CA ASP A 202 -39.88 24.90 18.56
C ASP A 202 -39.15 24.48 19.85
N THR A 203 -38.20 25.30 20.26
CA THR A 203 -37.35 25.15 21.45
C THR A 203 -38.10 25.44 22.74
N ALA A 204 -39.39 25.13 22.80
CA ALA A 204 -40.24 25.38 23.95
C ALA A 204 -40.80 24.06 24.46
N ASN A 205 -39.96 23.23 25.11
CA ASN A 205 -40.33 22.31 26.20
C ASN A 205 -39.21 21.28 26.57
N MET A 206 -37.97 21.71 26.81
CA MET A 206 -36.99 20.88 27.55
C MET A 206 -36.17 21.67 28.59
N LEU A 207 -36.73 22.77 29.12
CA LEU A 207 -36.02 23.70 29.99
C LEU A 207 -36.05 23.38 31.49
N LEU A 208 -36.25 22.12 31.92
CA LEU A 208 -36.45 21.80 33.34
C LEU A 208 -35.79 20.50 33.86
N THR A 209 -34.64 20.10 33.32
CA THR A 209 -33.72 19.19 34.05
C THR A 209 -32.26 19.46 33.69
N PRO A 210 -31.36 19.79 34.63
CA PRO A 210 -29.94 19.89 34.34
C PRO A 210 -29.34 18.47 34.17
N PRO A 211 -28.63 18.17 33.07
CA PRO A 211 -27.87 16.94 32.95
C PRO A 211 -26.50 17.07 33.66
N PRO A 212 -25.91 15.96 34.13
CA PRO A 212 -24.64 15.95 34.86
C PRO A 212 -23.47 16.32 33.93
N PRO A 213 -22.36 16.86 34.45
CA PRO A 213 -21.24 17.27 33.62
C PRO A 213 -20.35 16.06 33.35
N LEU A 214 -20.48 15.40 32.20
CA LEU A 214 -19.44 14.57 31.57
C LEU A 214 -19.98 14.00 30.25
N GLN A 215 -19.19 14.13 29.18
CA GLN A 215 -19.40 13.67 27.79
C GLN A 215 -20.02 14.70 26.83
N SER A 216 -19.12 15.43 26.16
CA SER A 216 -19.41 16.20 24.96
C SER A 216 -19.60 15.27 23.77
N ASP A 217 -20.81 14.72 23.61
CA ASP A 217 -21.22 13.94 22.44
C ASP A 217 -21.74 14.87 21.34
N SER A 218 -20.86 15.70 20.76
CA SER A 218 -21.22 16.41 19.54
C SER A 218 -20.90 15.53 18.33
N PRO A 219 -21.89 15.01 17.58
CA PRO A 219 -21.63 14.30 16.32
C PRO A 219 -20.92 15.20 15.29
N VAL A 220 -21.04 16.51 15.46
CA VAL A 220 -20.33 17.53 14.70
C VAL A 220 -18.83 17.47 15.01
N GLU A 221 -18.42 17.42 16.27
CA GLU A 221 -17.01 17.27 16.64
C GLU A 221 -16.44 15.93 16.15
N ASP A 222 -17.18 14.82 16.21
CA ASP A 222 -16.73 13.55 15.64
C ASP A 222 -16.57 13.60 14.10
N TYR A 223 -17.35 14.43 13.42
CA TYR A 223 -17.23 14.66 11.98
C TYR A 223 -16.13 15.67 11.62
N LEU A 224 -15.93 16.68 12.47
CA LEU A 224 -14.98 17.77 12.26
C LEU A 224 -13.57 17.40 12.73
N LEU A 225 -13.40 16.62 13.80
CA LEU A 225 -12.09 16.23 14.35
C LEU A 225 -11.21 15.45 13.35
N PRO A 226 -11.75 14.51 12.53
CA PRO A 226 -10.98 13.87 11.47
C PRO A 226 -10.61 14.82 10.33
N LYS A 227 -11.43 15.86 10.10
CA LYS A 227 -11.26 16.86 9.03
C LYS A 227 -10.46 18.09 9.47
N ALA A 228 -10.37 18.32 10.77
CA ALA A 228 -9.57 19.36 11.38
C ALA A 228 -8.09 19.04 11.17
N LEU A 229 -7.27 20.10 11.11
CA LEU A 229 -5.82 19.98 11.00
C LEU A 229 -5.28 19.18 12.19
N SER A 230 -5.12 17.87 12.00
CA SER A 230 -4.54 16.99 13.01
C SER A 230 -3.17 17.50 13.45
N SER A 231 -2.77 17.23 14.69
CA SER A 231 -1.42 17.59 15.18
C SER A 231 -0.29 17.03 14.31
N SER A 232 -0.55 15.97 13.52
CA SER A 232 0.36 15.44 12.49
C SER A 232 0.47 16.31 11.22
N SER A 233 -0.49 17.18 10.92
CA SER A 233 -0.41 18.09 9.78
C SER A 233 0.65 19.17 10.01
N VAL A 234 0.72 19.71 11.24
CA VAL A 234 1.62 20.79 11.66
C VAL A 234 3.04 20.32 11.94
N LYS A 235 3.22 19.07 12.39
CA LYS A 235 4.56 18.50 12.67
C LYS A 235 5.41 18.42 11.40
N SER A 236 6.72 18.61 11.57
CA SER A 236 7.68 18.41 10.49
C SER A 236 7.62 16.96 9.99
N PRO A 237 7.77 16.70 8.68
CA PRO A 237 7.61 15.35 8.14
C PRO A 237 8.51 14.31 8.79
N THR A 238 9.74 14.68 9.14
CA THR A 238 10.70 13.78 9.81
C THR A 238 10.36 13.53 11.29
N SER A 239 9.55 14.37 11.94
CA SER A 239 9.11 14.21 13.34
C SER A 239 7.75 13.51 13.50
N LEU A 240 7.13 13.06 12.39
CA LEU A 240 5.84 12.34 12.42
C LEU A 240 5.90 11.03 13.19
N ILE A 241 7.06 10.37 13.14
CA ILE A 241 7.37 9.17 13.93
C ILE A 241 8.32 9.59 15.06
N ARG A 242 8.51 8.78 16.09
CA ARG A 242 9.58 9.01 17.09
C ARG A 242 10.80 8.13 16.78
N PRO A 243 12.05 8.61 16.94
CA PRO A 243 13.21 7.74 16.80
C PRO A 243 13.20 6.59 17.82
N LEU A 244 13.84 5.48 17.48
CA LEU A 244 14.09 4.33 18.34
C LEU A 244 15.20 4.71 19.32
N SER A 245 14.86 4.84 20.60
CA SER A 245 15.81 5.25 21.65
C SER A 245 16.25 4.06 22.50
N THR A 246 15.32 3.17 22.82
CA THR A 246 15.55 2.06 23.74
C THR A 246 16.11 0.85 22.99
N PRO A 247 17.03 0.05 23.56
CA PRO A 247 17.50 -1.20 22.94
C PRO A 247 16.34 -2.18 22.66
N LYS A 248 15.30 -2.17 23.51
CA LYS A 248 14.05 -2.89 23.32
C LYS A 248 13.37 -2.53 21.99
N ASP A 249 13.27 -1.24 21.68
CA ASP A 249 12.66 -0.74 20.43
C ASP A 249 13.46 -1.23 19.22
N TRP A 250 14.80 -1.15 19.29
CA TRP A 250 15.69 -1.65 18.24
C TRP A 250 15.54 -3.16 18.03
N LEU A 251 15.52 -3.93 19.12
CA LEU A 251 15.33 -5.38 19.05
C LEU A 251 13.98 -5.74 18.41
N SER A 252 12.91 -4.98 18.72
CA SER A 252 11.58 -5.22 18.14
C SER A 252 11.57 -5.09 16.61
N GLU A 253 12.30 -4.12 16.06
CA GLU A 253 12.41 -3.89 14.61
C GLU A 253 13.35 -4.89 13.95
N ILE A 254 14.47 -5.24 14.59
CA ILE A 254 15.40 -6.26 14.08
C ILE A 254 14.71 -7.63 13.98
N VAL A 255 13.99 -8.03 15.02
CA VAL A 255 13.22 -9.29 15.04
C VAL A 255 12.16 -9.28 13.94
N TYR A 256 11.46 -8.16 13.74
CA TYR A 256 10.47 -8.02 12.67
C TYR A 256 11.08 -8.16 11.27
N ILE A 257 12.25 -7.54 11.05
CA ILE A 257 12.96 -7.61 9.76
C ILE A 257 13.53 -9.00 9.49
N ALA A 258 14.03 -9.68 10.53
CA ALA A 258 14.64 -11.01 10.41
C ALA A 258 13.61 -12.14 10.20
N ARG A 259 12.35 -11.92 10.60
CA ARG A 259 11.27 -12.93 10.55
C ARG A 259 11.12 -13.62 9.17
N PRO A 260 10.96 -12.92 8.03
CA PRO A 260 10.82 -13.59 6.73
C PRO A 260 12.06 -14.41 6.36
N LEU A 261 13.26 -13.89 6.67
CA LEU A 261 14.52 -14.58 6.40
C LEU A 261 14.64 -15.89 7.20
N ILE A 262 14.34 -15.85 8.50
CA ILE A 262 14.38 -17.03 9.38
C ILE A 262 13.35 -18.06 8.90
N TYR A 263 12.17 -17.62 8.51
CA TYR A 263 11.12 -18.50 7.99
C TYR A 263 11.55 -19.24 6.71
N VAL A 264 12.12 -18.54 5.72
CA VAL A 264 12.61 -19.17 4.49
C VAL A 264 13.81 -20.07 4.75
N ALA A 265 14.74 -19.64 5.60
CA ALA A 265 15.89 -20.46 5.96
C ALA A 265 15.44 -21.79 6.59
N ALA A 266 14.49 -21.75 7.53
CA ALA A 266 13.93 -22.94 8.15
C ALA A 266 13.19 -23.85 7.14
N LEU A 267 12.47 -23.26 6.18
CA LEU A 267 11.76 -24.01 5.13
C LEU A 267 12.72 -24.66 4.12
N GLY A 268 13.79 -23.95 3.74
CA GLY A 268 14.81 -24.43 2.79
C GLY A 268 15.74 -25.50 3.38
N MET A 269 16.03 -25.42 4.68
CA MET A 269 16.87 -26.39 5.39
C MET A 269 16.13 -27.67 5.80
N LYS A 270 14.80 -27.72 5.64
CA LYS A 270 13.94 -28.86 6.05
C LYS A 270 14.23 -29.32 7.47
N TYR A 271 14.22 -28.40 8.44
CA TYR A 271 14.35 -28.79 9.85
C TYR A 271 13.18 -29.69 10.27
N GLU A 272 13.45 -30.98 10.49
CA GLU A 272 12.41 -31.96 10.85
C GLU A 272 11.85 -31.73 12.26
N ALA A 273 12.66 -31.17 13.17
CA ALA A 273 12.31 -31.01 14.57
C ALA A 273 11.51 -29.74 14.91
N THR A 274 11.50 -28.71 14.05
CA THR A 274 10.85 -27.43 14.34
C THR A 274 9.92 -27.02 13.20
N ASN A 275 8.67 -26.74 13.54
CA ASN A 275 7.70 -26.24 12.58
C ASN A 275 8.07 -24.78 12.22
N PRO A 276 8.53 -24.48 10.98
CA PRO A 276 9.00 -23.15 10.61
C PRO A 276 7.95 -22.05 10.84
N LEU A 277 6.68 -22.42 10.73
CA LEU A 277 5.56 -21.52 10.99
C LEU A 277 5.52 -21.05 12.45
N VAL A 278 5.70 -21.98 13.39
CA VAL A 278 5.67 -21.68 14.83
C VAL A 278 6.83 -20.75 15.19
N VAL A 279 8.01 -20.97 14.61
CA VAL A 279 9.17 -20.08 14.77
C VAL A 279 8.89 -18.68 14.22
N SER A 280 8.32 -18.59 13.01
CA SER A 280 7.99 -17.28 12.42
C SER A 280 6.91 -16.54 13.22
N LEU A 281 5.90 -17.26 13.71
CA LEU A 281 4.82 -16.68 14.51
C LEU A 281 5.31 -16.25 15.89
N SER A 282 6.20 -17.03 16.52
CA SER A 282 6.79 -16.66 17.81
C SER A 282 7.66 -15.41 17.69
N LEU A 283 8.42 -15.27 16.59
CA LEU A 283 9.16 -14.03 16.28
C LEU A 283 8.22 -12.84 16.07
N GLU A 284 7.06 -13.02 15.44
CA GLU A 284 6.09 -11.95 15.26
C GLU A 284 5.47 -11.51 16.59
N LEU A 285 5.08 -12.46 17.44
CA LEU A 285 4.55 -12.18 18.77
C LEU A 285 5.63 -11.56 19.68
N LEU A 286 6.88 -12.00 19.56
CA LEU A 286 8.02 -11.41 20.27
C LEU A 286 8.25 -9.96 19.81
N SER A 287 8.27 -9.70 18.50
CA SER A 287 8.34 -8.33 17.97
C SER A 287 7.21 -7.48 18.53
N ARG A 288 5.96 -7.98 18.49
CA ARG A 288 4.78 -7.28 19.00
C ARG A 288 4.89 -6.97 20.50
N HIS A 289 5.37 -7.90 21.30
CA HIS A 289 5.58 -7.70 22.75
C HIS A 289 6.70 -6.70 23.05
N LEU A 290 7.73 -6.66 22.20
CA LEU A 290 8.85 -5.74 22.34
C LEU A 290 8.55 -4.32 21.80
N ARG A 291 7.58 -4.17 20.89
CA ARG A 291 7.15 -2.86 20.37
C ARG A 291 6.68 -1.95 21.52
N ARG A 292 6.96 -0.66 21.39
CA ARG A 292 6.44 0.36 22.30
C ARG A 292 5.01 0.74 21.92
N THR A 293 4.28 1.31 22.87
CA THR A 293 2.95 1.88 22.61
C THR A 293 3.10 3.29 22.00
N PRO A 294 2.69 3.52 20.75
CA PRO A 294 2.80 4.83 20.12
C PRO A 294 1.81 5.83 20.77
N PRO A 295 2.23 7.10 20.99
CA PRO A 295 1.32 8.13 21.50
C PRO A 295 0.19 8.45 20.50
N ALA A 296 -0.93 8.99 20.99
CA ALA A 296 -2.07 9.37 20.14
C ALA A 296 -1.68 10.29 18.98
N SER A 297 -0.67 11.14 19.19
CA SER A 297 -0.17 12.12 18.22
C SER A 297 0.73 11.56 17.10
N SER A 298 1.13 10.27 17.14
CA SER A 298 1.87 9.60 16.06
C SER A 298 0.96 8.65 15.27
N ALA A 299 -0.01 9.22 14.54
CA ALA A 299 -0.98 8.47 13.75
C ALA A 299 -0.33 7.52 12.73
N LEU A 300 0.81 7.92 12.14
CA LEU A 300 1.53 7.13 11.15
C LEU A 300 2.14 5.85 11.75
N GLU A 301 2.73 5.94 12.94
CA GLU A 301 3.29 4.79 13.67
C GLU A 301 2.18 3.83 14.12
N ARG A 302 1.03 4.37 14.56
CA ARG A 302 -0.16 3.57 14.89
C ARG A 302 -0.71 2.82 13.68
N ALA A 303 -0.81 3.48 12.54
CA ALA A 303 -1.30 2.86 11.31
C ALA A 303 -0.38 1.72 10.86
N GLU A 304 0.94 1.92 10.94
CA GLU A 304 1.92 0.88 10.64
C GLU A 304 1.80 -0.32 11.60
N TYR A 305 1.71 -0.09 12.91
CA TYR A 305 1.54 -1.19 13.87
C TYR A 305 0.21 -1.92 13.71
N ALA A 306 -0.88 -1.20 13.43
CA ALA A 306 -2.17 -1.81 13.13
C ALA A 306 -2.11 -2.66 11.85
N ARG A 307 -1.36 -2.23 10.84
CA ARG A 307 -1.09 -3.03 9.64
C ARG A 307 -0.34 -4.32 9.98
N ARG A 308 0.77 -4.22 10.71
CA ARG A 308 1.57 -5.39 11.13
C ARG A 308 0.75 -6.38 11.98
N ASP A 309 -0.14 -5.87 12.83
CA ASP A 309 -1.04 -6.72 13.63
C ASP A 309 -2.08 -7.44 12.76
N ARG A 310 -2.59 -6.79 11.70
CA ARG A 310 -3.45 -7.45 10.69
C ARG A 310 -2.69 -8.50 9.89
N ASP A 311 -1.40 -8.29 9.65
CA ASP A 311 -0.58 -9.24 8.90
C ASP A 311 -0.43 -10.60 9.60
N ILE A 312 -0.66 -10.66 10.92
CA ILE A 312 -0.71 -11.93 11.69
C ILE A 312 -1.81 -12.85 11.14
N LEU A 313 -2.92 -12.30 10.63
CA LEU A 313 -4.01 -13.10 10.05
C LEU A 313 -3.57 -13.88 8.81
N TRP A 314 -2.57 -13.39 8.06
CA TRP A 314 -2.04 -14.09 6.88
C TRP A 314 -1.33 -15.42 7.23
N TYR A 315 -0.98 -15.67 8.49
CA TYR A 315 -0.43 -16.96 8.92
C TYR A 315 -1.41 -18.12 8.76
N ILE A 316 -2.72 -17.84 8.66
CA ILE A 316 -3.76 -18.84 8.37
C ILE A 316 -3.55 -19.48 6.98
N PHE A 317 -2.94 -18.75 6.05
CA PHE A 317 -2.61 -19.21 4.70
C PHE A 317 -1.19 -19.78 4.57
N ARG A 318 -0.50 -20.01 5.69
CA ARG A 318 0.89 -20.45 5.70
C ARG A 318 1.05 -21.88 6.23
N GLY A 319 2.02 -22.60 5.67
CA GLY A 319 2.62 -23.81 6.24
C GLY A 319 1.63 -24.87 6.72
N SER A 320 1.78 -25.28 7.98
CA SER A 320 0.97 -26.36 8.58
C SER A 320 -0.49 -25.97 8.80
N ILE A 321 -0.79 -24.71 9.15
CA ILE A 321 -2.16 -24.22 9.38
C ILE A 321 -2.95 -24.25 8.06
N TRP A 322 -2.32 -23.82 6.97
CA TRP A 322 -2.91 -23.91 5.64
C TRP A 322 -3.29 -25.35 5.29
N LYS A 323 -2.36 -26.29 5.42
CA LYS A 323 -2.58 -27.70 5.04
C LYS A 323 -3.59 -28.42 5.91
N SER A 324 -3.61 -28.15 7.22
CA SER A 324 -4.46 -28.90 8.17
C SER A 324 -5.85 -28.31 8.34
N PHE A 325 -6.00 -26.99 8.26
CA PHE A 325 -7.24 -26.30 8.63
C PHE A 325 -7.85 -25.51 7.49
N THR A 326 -7.08 -24.60 6.88
CA THR A 326 -7.62 -23.61 5.94
C THR A 326 -7.96 -24.24 4.60
N ARG A 327 -7.03 -25.00 4.02
CA ARG A 327 -7.19 -25.67 2.73
C ARG A 327 -8.39 -26.61 2.67
N PRO A 328 -8.56 -27.61 3.58
CA PRO A 328 -9.69 -28.53 3.50
C PRO A 328 -11.04 -27.81 3.66
N LYS A 329 -11.10 -26.76 4.49
CA LYS A 329 -12.32 -25.94 4.64
C LYS A 329 -12.63 -25.14 3.38
N LEU A 330 -11.60 -24.58 2.74
CA LEU A 330 -11.73 -23.81 1.52
C LEU A 330 -12.14 -24.71 0.34
N GLU A 331 -11.56 -25.90 0.22
CA GLU A 331 -11.95 -26.90 -0.78
C GLU A 331 -13.38 -27.42 -0.53
N ALA A 332 -13.76 -27.70 0.72
CA ALA A 332 -15.12 -28.10 1.07
C ALA A 332 -16.14 -26.98 0.74
N PHE A 333 -15.78 -25.73 1.03
CA PHE A 333 -16.60 -24.57 0.67
C PHE A 333 -16.73 -24.43 -0.85
N ALA A 334 -15.63 -24.53 -1.60
CA ALA A 334 -15.66 -24.48 -3.06
C ALA A 334 -16.54 -25.59 -3.63
N ASN A 335 -16.37 -26.84 -3.18
CA ASN A 335 -17.17 -27.97 -3.64
C ASN A 335 -18.66 -27.86 -3.28
N LYS A 336 -18.99 -27.30 -2.10
CA LYS A 336 -20.40 -27.04 -1.74
C LYS A 336 -21.03 -25.97 -2.63
N THR A 337 -20.21 -25.02 -3.06
CA THR A 337 -20.64 -23.80 -3.74
C THR A 337 -20.60 -23.93 -5.27
N SER A 338 -19.95 -24.97 -5.82
CA SER A 338 -19.83 -25.20 -7.26
C SER A 338 -21.16 -25.43 -7.98
N HIS A 339 -22.19 -25.90 -7.27
CA HIS A 339 -23.50 -26.21 -7.84
C HIS A 339 -24.50 -25.05 -7.76
N ALA A 340 -24.16 -23.96 -7.07
CA ALA A 340 -25.04 -22.81 -6.94
C ALA A 340 -24.82 -21.81 -8.10
N PRO A 341 -25.89 -21.31 -8.75
CA PRO A 341 -25.74 -20.24 -9.74
C PRO A 341 -25.13 -19.00 -9.08
N LEU A 342 -24.32 -18.24 -9.84
CA LEU A 342 -23.47 -17.12 -9.40
C LEU A 342 -22.30 -17.51 -8.49
N LEU A 343 -22.50 -18.35 -7.48
CA LEU A 343 -21.44 -18.74 -6.56
C LEU A 343 -20.47 -19.76 -7.17
N GLY A 344 -20.86 -20.46 -8.24
CA GLY A 344 -19.97 -21.32 -9.03
C GLY A 344 -18.73 -20.60 -9.57
N LEU A 345 -18.82 -19.30 -9.86
CA LEU A 345 -17.67 -18.48 -10.27
C LEU A 345 -16.64 -18.34 -9.14
N ILE A 346 -17.12 -18.13 -7.91
CA ILE A 346 -16.27 -18.04 -6.72
C ILE A 346 -15.61 -19.40 -6.46
N SER A 347 -16.35 -20.51 -6.63
CA SER A 347 -15.77 -21.85 -6.53
C SER A 347 -14.69 -22.10 -7.57
N ALA A 348 -14.87 -21.66 -8.81
CA ALA A 348 -13.88 -21.82 -9.87
C ALA A 348 -12.60 -21.03 -9.52
N PHE A 349 -12.76 -19.77 -9.14
CA PHE A 349 -11.65 -18.92 -8.72
C PHE A 349 -10.87 -19.50 -7.54
N ILE A 350 -11.56 -20.03 -6.52
CA ILE A 350 -10.91 -20.68 -5.37
C ILE A 350 -10.10 -21.91 -5.81
N LYS A 351 -10.67 -22.76 -6.69
CA LYS A 351 -9.99 -23.96 -7.20
C LYS A 351 -8.74 -23.60 -8.01
N ASP A 352 -8.77 -22.49 -8.73
CA ASP A 352 -7.61 -22.00 -9.46
C ASP A 352 -6.55 -21.41 -8.52
N TRP A 353 -6.94 -20.72 -7.44
CA TRP A 353 -6.00 -20.09 -6.49
C TRP A 353 -5.28 -21.05 -5.53
N VAL A 354 -5.94 -22.13 -5.09
CA VAL A 354 -5.37 -23.08 -4.13
C VAL A 354 -4.02 -23.64 -4.59
N PRO A 355 -3.85 -24.11 -5.86
CA PRO A 355 -2.56 -24.52 -6.39
C PRO A 355 -1.49 -23.44 -6.31
N LEU A 356 -1.81 -22.18 -6.63
CA LEU A 356 -0.82 -21.09 -6.61
C LEU A 356 -0.23 -20.86 -5.21
N ILE A 357 -1.06 -20.95 -4.17
CA ILE A 357 -0.63 -20.82 -2.77
C ILE A 357 0.29 -21.97 -2.35
N ASP A 358 0.02 -23.18 -2.83
CA ASP A 358 0.84 -24.37 -2.53
C ASP A 358 2.18 -24.36 -3.30
N GLU A 359 2.21 -23.73 -4.48
CA GLU A 359 3.33 -23.82 -5.41
C GLU A 359 4.41 -22.74 -5.22
N TYR A 360 4.02 -21.53 -4.81
CA TYR A 360 4.92 -20.39 -4.70
C TYR A 360 5.02 -19.85 -3.28
N TYR A 361 6.25 -19.67 -2.82
CA TYR A 361 6.57 -19.06 -1.54
C TYR A 361 6.05 -17.61 -1.47
N TYR A 362 6.10 -16.86 -2.57
CA TYR A 362 5.64 -15.46 -2.65
C TYR A 362 4.26 -15.22 -2.02
N TYR A 363 3.26 -16.06 -2.30
CA TYR A 363 1.91 -15.90 -1.74
C TYR A 363 1.84 -16.12 -0.23
N THR A 364 2.81 -16.85 0.30
CA THR A 364 2.97 -17.04 1.74
C THR A 364 3.95 -16.06 2.35
N ALA A 365 4.68 -15.25 1.57
CA ALA A 365 5.68 -14.30 2.03
C ALA A 365 5.01 -12.99 2.48
N THR A 366 5.39 -12.48 3.65
CA THR A 366 4.82 -11.26 4.27
C THR A 366 5.92 -10.29 4.68
#